data_AF-A0A1G6WMH3-F1
#
_entry.id   AF-A0A1G6WMH3-F1
#
_cell.length_a   1.000
_cell.length_b   1.000
_cell.length_c   1.000
_cell.angle_alpha   90.00
_cell.angle_beta   90.00
_cell.angle_gamma   90.00
#
_symmetry.space_group_name_H-M   'P 1'
#
loop_
_entity.id
_entity.type
_entity.pdbx_description
1 polymer ?
#
loop_
_entity_poly.entity_id
_entity_poly.type
_entity_poly.pdbx_seq_one_letter_code
_entity_poly.pdbx_strand_id
1 'polypeptide(L)' 'MRIAVLGAGYVGLVSGACFAEFGINVC' A
#
# COMPACT_ATOMS: atom_id res chain seq x y z
N MET A 1 9.30 -7.68 -4.21
CA MET A 1 7.87 -8.03 -4.32
C MET A 1 7.09 -6.77 -4.68
N ARG A 2 6.06 -6.83 -5.53
CA ARG A 2 5.25 -5.68 -5.94
C ARG A 2 3.81 -5.92 -5.51
N ILE A 3 3.21 -5.01 -4.75
CA ILE A 3 1.85 -5.13 -4.21
C ILE A 3 0.99 -4.02 -4.81
N ALA A 4 -0.19 -4.33 -5.35
CA ALA A 4 -1.12 -3.33 -5.84
C ALA A 4 -2.28 -3.18 -4.84
N VAL A 5 -2.56 -1.95 -4.40
CA VAL A 5 -3.68 -1.67 -3.49
C VAL A 5 -4.88 -1.23 -4.32
N LEU A 6 -5.88 -2.11 -4.44
CA LEU A 6 -7.11 -1.80 -5.17
C LEU A 6 -8.12 -1.10 -4.24
N GLY A 7 -8.38 0.17 -4.54
CA GLY A 7 -9.32 1.03 -3.82
C GLY A 7 -8.64 2.01 -2.87
N ALA A 8 -9.00 3.29 -2.98
CA ALA A 8 -8.44 4.40 -2.20
C ALA A 8 -9.22 4.70 -0.90
N GLY A 9 -9.85 3.68 -0.31
CA GLY A 9 -10.50 3.82 0.99
C GLY A 9 -9.48 3.96 2.12
N TYR A 10 -9.93 4.32 3.32
CA TYR A 10 -9.07 4.46 4.51
C TYR A 10 -8.12 3.28 4.69
N VAL A 11 -8.64 2.04 4.59
CA VAL A 11 -7.85 0.82 4.74
C VAL A 11 -6.80 0.69 3.63
N GLY A 12 -7.14 1.06 2.40
CA GLY A 12 -6.20 1.03 1.27
C GLY A 12 -5.06 2.03 1.45
N LEU A 13 -5.35 3.26 1.86
CA LEU A 13 -4.34 4.28 2.11
C LEU A 13 -3.42 3.95 3.29
N VAL A 14 -3.99 3.49 4.42
CA VAL A 14 -3.22 3.11 5.60
C VAL A 14 -2.35 1.88 5.33
N SER A 15 -2.89 0.87 4.65
CA SER A 15 -2.13 -0.34 4.31
C SER A 15 -1.04 -0.03 3.28
N GLY A 16 -1.35 0.76 2.26
CA GLY A 16 -0.38 1.21 1.25
C GLY A 16 0.77 2.01 1.85
N ALA A 17 0.48 2.95 2.75
CA ALA A 17 1.50 3.71 3.46
C ALA A 17 2.38 2.81 4.34
N CYS A 18 1.76 1.92 5.12
CA CYS A 18 2.46 0.96 5.97
C CYS A 18 3.41 0.07 5.15
N PHE A 19 2.95 -0.50 4.03
CA PHE A 19 3.80 -1.31 3.14
C PHE A 19 4.90 -0.51 2.44
N ALA A 20 4.65 0.76 2.11
CA ALA A 20 5.67 1.65 1.56
C ALA A 20 6.79 1.94 2.58
N GLU A 21 6.46 2.10 3.86
CA GLU A 21 7.45 2.25 4.95
C GLU A 21 8.32 0.99 5.12
N PHE A 22 7.77 -0.19 4.87
CA PHE A 22 8.54 -1.45 4.85
C PHE A 22 9.38 -1.65 3.57
N GLY A 23 9.47 -0.63 2.70
CA GLY A 23 10.26 -0.69 1.48
C GLY A 23 9.64 -1.54 0.37
N ILE A 24 8.34 -1.88 0.48
CA ILE A 24 7.62 -2.57 -0.58
C ILE A 24 7.16 -1.54 -1.60
N ASN A 25 7.44 -1.82 -2.88
CA ASN A 25 6.91 -1.02 -3.97
C ASN A 25 5.40 -1.32 -4.11
N VAL A 26 4.59 -0.33 -3.69
CA VAL A 26 3.13 -0.36 -3.79
C VAL A 26 2.65 0.49 -4.97
N CYS A 27 1.69 -0.03 -5.72
CA CYS A 27 1.05 0.64 -6.86
C CYS A 27 -0.46 0.78 -6.64
#